data_AF-H6L1J7-F1
#
_entry.id   AF-H6L1J7-F1
#
_cell.length_a   1.000
_cell.length_b   1.000
_cell.length_c   1.000
_cell.angle_alpha   90.00
_cell.angle_beta   90.00
_cell.angle_gamma   90.00
#
_symmetry.space_group_name_H-M   'P 1'
#
loop_
_entity.id
_entity.type
_entity.pdbx_description
1 polymer ?
#
loop_
_entity_poly.entity_id
_entity_poly.type
_entity_poly.pdbx_seq_one_letter_code
_entity_poly.pdbx_strand_id
1 'polypeptide(L)'
;MNIIRRIFALSILMILGFSALLAAAMTFMVDNPDSHYLWPYFLGFGLLTGPGSLWAIIYYNQQFKQLAKKEALSKKDRILAQWQKEDGKEVLLTLDALFIGPSHYPFWAHYERLLQIEVLEDKAALRFQLEVGFNSQKKHYRSIYLDVPEELLAQRQAWAADIQAASAHGHSCDIK
;
A
#
# COMPACT_ATOMS: atom_id res chain seq x y z
N MET A 1 -13.01 10.57 -12.76
CA MET A 1 -11.55 10.75 -12.88
C MET A 1 -10.87 9.62 -12.11
N ASN A 2 -10.01 8.81 -12.75
CA ASN A 2 -9.31 7.66 -12.15
C ASN A 2 -8.53 8.11 -10.88
N ILE A 3 -8.63 7.37 -9.77
CA ILE A 3 -7.96 7.66 -8.47
C ILE A 3 -6.46 7.90 -8.69
N ILE A 4 -5.85 7.13 -9.60
CA ILE A 4 -4.42 7.26 -9.95
C ILE A 4 -4.10 8.66 -10.49
N ARG A 5 -4.95 9.24 -11.34
CA ARG A 5 -4.74 10.59 -11.88
C ARG A 5 -4.85 11.66 -10.79
N ARG A 6 -5.74 11.46 -9.82
CA ARG A 6 -5.88 12.37 -8.65
C ARG A 6 -4.62 12.33 -7.80
N ILE A 7 -4.13 11.12 -7.48
CA ILE A 7 -2.89 10.95 -6.70
C ILE A 7 -1.72 11.60 -7.44
N PHE A 8 -1.57 11.38 -8.74
CA PHE A 8 -0.50 11.99 -9.53
C PHE A 8 -0.53 13.52 -9.52
N ALA A 9 -1.70 14.13 -9.74
CA ALA A 9 -1.86 15.58 -9.68
C ALA A 9 -1.56 16.14 -8.27
N LEU A 10 -1.99 15.44 -7.23
CA LEU A 10 -1.68 15.80 -5.84
C LEU A 10 -0.18 15.66 -5.54
N SER A 11 0.51 14.66 -6.10
CA SER A 11 1.96 14.52 -5.93
C SER A 11 2.71 15.69 -6.57
N ILE A 12 2.29 16.16 -7.74
CA ILE A 12 2.86 17.35 -8.37
C ILE A 12 2.61 18.59 -7.49
N LEU A 13 1.37 18.79 -7.04
CA LEU A 13 1.02 19.91 -6.15
C LEU A 13 1.80 19.86 -4.82
N MET A 14 2.00 18.68 -4.27
CA MET A 14 2.78 18.47 -3.05
C MET A 14 4.23 18.92 -3.24
N ILE A 15 4.88 18.50 -4.34
CA ILE A 15 6.26 18.90 -4.64
C ILE A 15 6.33 20.41 -4.81
N LEU A 16 5.45 21.00 -5.62
CA LEU A 16 5.40 22.46 -5.82
C LEU A 16 5.16 23.22 -4.51
N GLY A 17 4.28 22.70 -3.64
CA GLY A 17 4.00 23.27 -2.33
C GLY A 17 5.22 23.25 -1.40
N PHE A 18 5.91 22.12 -1.28
CA PHE A 18 7.13 22.05 -0.48
C PHE A 18 8.28 22.88 -1.08
N SER A 19 8.38 22.97 -2.41
CA SER A 19 9.33 23.88 -3.06
C SER A 19 9.01 25.35 -2.76
N ALA A 20 7.73 25.73 -2.70
CA ALA A 20 7.32 27.08 -2.30
C ALA A 20 7.67 27.38 -0.84
N LEU A 21 7.51 26.41 0.08
CA LEU A 21 7.99 26.56 1.47
C LEU A 21 9.50 26.80 1.55
N LEU A 22 10.27 26.05 0.77
CA LEU A 22 11.72 26.22 0.71
C LEU A 22 12.09 27.60 0.14
N ALA A 23 11.43 28.04 -0.93
CA ALA A 23 11.63 29.35 -1.51
C ALA A 23 11.28 30.47 -0.51
N ALA A 24 10.17 30.33 0.22
CA ALA A 24 9.78 31.27 1.28
C ALA A 24 10.86 31.38 2.36
N ALA A 25 11.39 30.24 2.83
CA ALA A 25 12.46 30.20 3.82
C ALA A 25 13.74 30.86 3.31
N MET A 26 14.12 30.60 2.06
CA MET A 26 15.28 31.26 1.43
C MET A 26 15.08 32.77 1.30
N THR A 27 13.93 33.22 0.81
CA THR A 27 13.62 34.67 0.69
C THR A 27 13.52 35.39 2.02
N PHE A 28 13.16 34.67 3.09
CA PHE A 28 13.14 35.22 4.45
C PHE A 28 14.56 35.37 5.03
N MET A 29 15.47 34.43 4.69
CA MET A 29 16.86 34.46 5.15
C MET A 29 17.75 35.44 4.39
N VAL A 30 17.42 35.74 3.13
CA VAL A 30 18.13 36.75 2.35
C VAL A 30 17.65 38.13 2.81
N ASP A 31 18.52 38.86 3.50
CA ASP A 31 18.28 40.22 4.02
C ASP A 31 18.27 41.24 2.87
N ASN A 32 17.27 41.14 2.00
CA ASN A 32 17.08 42.02 0.86
C ASN A 32 15.66 42.62 0.90
N PRO A 33 15.51 43.95 1.01
CA PRO A 33 14.22 44.64 1.16
C PRO A 33 13.21 44.32 0.05
N ASP A 34 13.69 44.05 -1.17
CA ASP A 34 12.82 43.78 -2.33
C ASP A 34 12.27 42.34 -2.34
N SER A 35 12.94 41.38 -1.68
CA SER A 35 12.45 39.99 -1.56
C SER A 35 11.40 39.79 -0.48
N HIS A 36 11.21 40.77 0.43
CA HIS A 36 10.28 40.65 1.55
C HIS A 36 8.79 40.69 1.15
N TYR A 37 8.46 41.05 -0.09
CA TYR A 37 7.07 41.09 -0.55
C TYR A 37 6.51 39.73 -0.98
N LEU A 38 7.38 38.78 -1.35
CA LEU A 38 6.95 37.51 -1.96
C LEU A 38 6.92 36.32 -0.99
N TRP A 39 7.72 36.36 0.08
CA TRP A 39 7.79 35.26 1.05
C TRP A 39 6.44 34.89 1.69
N PRO A 40 5.49 35.82 2.01
CA PRO A 40 4.22 35.44 2.62
C PRO A 40 3.34 34.63 1.66
N TYR A 41 3.38 34.96 0.37
CA TYR A 41 2.64 34.25 -0.67
C TYR A 41 3.18 32.84 -0.86
N PHE A 42 4.50 32.69 -0.95
CA PHE A 42 5.14 31.38 -1.05
C PHE A 42 4.90 30.52 0.21
N LEU A 43 4.94 31.12 1.39
CA LEU A 43 4.66 30.43 2.65
C LEU A 43 3.21 29.96 2.73
N GLY A 44 2.25 30.85 2.42
CA GLY A 44 0.82 30.53 2.46
C GLY A 44 0.44 29.46 1.44
N PHE A 45 0.91 29.59 0.20
CA PHE A 45 0.71 28.57 -0.83
C PHE A 45 1.35 27.24 -0.42
N GLY A 46 2.59 27.27 0.06
CA GLY A 46 3.33 26.06 0.43
C GLY A 46 2.72 25.30 1.62
N LEU A 47 2.27 26.01 2.65
CA LEU A 47 1.65 25.42 3.85
C LEU A 47 0.30 24.75 3.53
N LEU A 48 -0.47 25.33 2.62
CA LEU A 48 -1.77 24.78 2.22
C LEU A 48 -1.61 23.61 1.24
N THR A 49 -0.78 23.79 0.21
CA THR A 49 -0.71 22.82 -0.90
C THR A 49 0.18 21.63 -0.60
N GLY A 50 1.31 21.79 0.09
CA GLY A 50 2.22 20.70 0.43
C GLY A 50 1.58 19.69 1.40
N PRO A 51 1.40 20.07 2.69
CA PRO A 51 0.71 19.26 3.69
C PRO A 51 -0.70 18.82 3.29
N GLY A 52 -1.49 19.71 2.66
CA GLY A 52 -2.85 19.39 2.22
C GLY A 52 -2.88 18.30 1.16
N SER A 53 -1.96 18.34 0.18
CA SER A 53 -1.85 17.28 -0.84
C SER A 53 -1.35 15.97 -0.24
N LEU A 54 -0.40 16.00 0.69
CA LEU A 54 0.06 14.81 1.40
C LEU A 54 -1.09 14.13 2.16
N TRP A 55 -1.86 14.91 2.92
CA TRP A 55 -3.03 14.40 3.64
C TRP A 55 -4.05 13.79 2.68
N ALA A 56 -4.35 14.47 1.57
CA ALA A 56 -5.28 13.95 0.57
C ALA A 56 -4.78 12.63 -0.07
N ILE A 57 -3.49 12.51 -0.37
CA ILE A 57 -2.90 11.26 -0.89
C ILE A 57 -3.06 10.12 0.12
N ILE A 58 -2.78 10.37 1.40
CA ILE A 58 -2.95 9.37 2.48
C ILE A 58 -4.42 8.95 2.56
N TYR A 59 -5.34 9.90 2.53
CA TYR A 59 -6.78 9.65 2.57
C TYR A 59 -7.25 8.79 1.39
N TYR A 60 -6.84 9.13 0.16
CA TYR A 60 -7.20 8.35 -1.03
C TYR A 60 -6.62 6.93 -0.99
N ASN A 61 -5.40 6.77 -0.46
CA ASN A 61 -4.81 5.45 -0.27
C ASN A 61 -5.63 4.61 0.74
N GLN A 62 -6.07 5.20 1.85
CA GLN A 62 -6.93 4.52 2.81
C GLN A 62 -8.28 4.12 2.19
N GLN A 63 -8.92 5.02 1.43
CA GLN A 63 -10.16 4.70 0.73
C GLN A 63 -9.97 3.57 -0.29
N PHE A 64 -8.87 3.57 -1.03
CA PHE A 64 -8.55 2.50 -1.97
C PHE A 64 -8.46 1.14 -1.27
N LYS A 65 -7.78 1.07 -0.10
CA LYS A 65 -7.69 -0.17 0.69
C LYS A 65 -9.05 -0.65 1.20
N GLN A 66 -9.91 0.27 1.63
CA GLN A 66 -11.28 -0.05 2.05
C GLN A 66 -12.13 -0.57 0.89
N LEU A 67 -12.03 0.07 -0.28
CA LEU A 67 -12.71 -0.38 -1.50
C LEU A 67 -12.24 -1.77 -1.92
N ALA A 68 -10.92 -2.02 -1.93
CA ALA A 68 -10.36 -3.33 -2.23
C ALA A 68 -10.86 -4.41 -1.26
N LYS A 69 -10.92 -4.11 0.04
CA LYS A 69 -11.48 -5.03 1.04
C LYS A 69 -12.97 -5.31 0.81
N LYS A 70 -13.76 -4.26 0.51
CA LYS A 70 -15.19 -4.41 0.20
C LYS A 70 -15.42 -5.25 -1.05
N GLU A 71 -14.60 -5.06 -2.08
CA GLU A 71 -14.65 -5.88 -3.29
C GLU A 71 -14.28 -7.34 -3.00
N ALA A 72 -13.21 -7.59 -2.23
CA ALA A 72 -12.83 -8.93 -1.81
C ALA A 72 -13.98 -9.64 -1.05
N LEU A 73 -14.64 -8.94 -0.12
CA LEU A 73 -15.79 -9.47 0.63
C LEU A 73 -17.02 -9.77 -0.25
N SER A 74 -17.14 -9.13 -1.41
CA SER A 74 -18.23 -9.41 -2.36
C SER A 74 -18.03 -10.71 -3.15
N LYS A 75 -16.78 -11.21 -3.24
CA LYS A 75 -16.40 -12.44 -3.98
C LYS A 75 -16.15 -13.58 -2.99
N LYS A 76 -17.23 -14.11 -2.43
CA LYS A 76 -17.18 -15.13 -1.35
C LYS A 76 -16.44 -16.40 -1.75
N ASP A 77 -16.47 -16.75 -3.03
CA ASP A 77 -15.79 -17.90 -3.64
C ASP A 77 -14.26 -17.78 -3.62
N ARG A 78 -13.71 -16.57 -3.47
CA ARG A 78 -12.27 -16.32 -3.42
C ARG A 78 -11.72 -16.15 -2.01
N ILE A 79 -12.59 -16.15 -1.00
CA ILE A 79 -12.20 -16.01 0.41
C ILE A 79 -11.76 -17.39 0.90
N LEU A 80 -10.52 -17.48 1.36
CA LEU A 80 -9.97 -18.70 1.93
C LEU A 80 -10.23 -18.78 3.43
N ALA A 81 -10.04 -17.65 4.12
CA ALA A 81 -10.26 -17.58 5.56
C ALA A 81 -10.44 -16.15 6.05
N GLN A 82 -11.14 -16.03 7.18
CA GLN A 82 -11.37 -14.78 7.88
C GLN A 82 -11.39 -15.05 9.39
N TRP A 83 -10.57 -14.34 10.15
CA TRP A 83 -10.51 -14.47 11.61
C TRP A 83 -10.01 -13.18 12.26
N GLN A 84 -10.02 -13.14 13.59
CA GLN A 84 -9.52 -12.01 14.36
C GLN A 84 -8.23 -12.39 15.08
N LYS A 85 -7.20 -11.54 15.01
CA LYS A 85 -5.97 -11.69 15.80
C LYS A 85 -6.17 -11.21 17.23
N GLU A 86 -5.27 -11.63 18.13
CA GLU A 86 -5.26 -11.22 19.54
C GLU A 86 -5.18 -9.70 19.74
N ASP A 87 -4.54 -8.99 18.80
CA ASP A 87 -4.46 -7.52 18.81
C ASP A 87 -5.74 -6.82 18.30
N GLY A 88 -6.82 -7.59 18.11
CA GLY A 88 -8.12 -7.12 17.63
C GLY A 88 -8.18 -6.87 16.13
N LYS A 89 -7.09 -7.03 15.37
CA LYS A 89 -7.10 -6.85 13.92
C LYS A 89 -7.75 -8.04 13.23
N GLU A 90 -8.70 -7.74 12.35
CA GLU A 90 -9.29 -8.72 11.45
C GLU A 90 -8.30 -9.10 10.34
N VAL A 91 -8.13 -10.39 10.12
CA VAL A 91 -7.43 -10.96 8.99
C VAL A 91 -8.47 -11.45 7.99
N LEU A 92 -8.28 -11.07 6.73
CA LEU A 92 -9.00 -11.65 5.61
C LEU A 92 -7.96 -12.15 4.60
N LEU A 93 -7.93 -13.46 4.42
CA LEU A 93 -7.09 -14.15 3.45
C LEU A 93 -7.94 -14.54 2.24
N THR A 94 -7.51 -14.09 1.07
CA THR A 94 -8.15 -14.42 -0.21
C THR A 94 -7.14 -15.03 -1.16
N LEU A 95 -7.60 -15.58 -2.28
CA LEU A 95 -6.73 -16.06 -3.36
C LEU A 95 -5.82 -14.97 -3.95
N ASP A 96 -6.23 -13.71 -3.88
CA ASP A 96 -5.58 -12.60 -4.61
C ASP A 96 -4.82 -11.62 -3.71
N ALA A 97 -5.15 -11.60 -2.42
CA ALA A 97 -4.65 -10.62 -1.48
C ALA A 97 -4.77 -11.08 -0.02
N LEU A 98 -3.92 -10.49 0.81
CA LEU A 98 -3.99 -10.56 2.26
C LEU A 98 -4.38 -9.20 2.83
N PHE A 99 -5.36 -9.20 3.73
CA PHE A 99 -5.75 -8.02 4.50
C PHE A 99 -5.49 -8.26 5.98
N ILE A 100 -4.86 -7.29 6.64
CA ILE A 100 -4.64 -7.30 8.09
C ILE A 100 -5.07 -5.94 8.65
N GLY A 101 -6.22 -5.89 9.29
CA GLY A 101 -6.89 -4.66 9.70
C GLY A 101 -7.10 -3.73 8.50
N PRO A 102 -6.53 -2.50 8.51
CA PRO A 102 -6.61 -1.57 7.38
C PRO A 102 -5.52 -1.79 6.31
N SER A 103 -4.59 -2.72 6.52
CA SER A 103 -3.51 -3.01 5.57
C SER A 103 -3.99 -3.97 4.49
N HIS A 104 -3.55 -3.72 3.26
CA HIS A 104 -3.88 -4.51 2.07
C HIS A 104 -2.57 -4.87 1.36
N TYR A 105 -2.38 -6.16 1.12
CA TYR A 105 -1.20 -6.76 0.49
C TYR A 105 -1.66 -7.55 -0.74
N PRO A 106 -1.75 -6.93 -1.92
CA PRO A 106 -2.14 -7.61 -3.14
C PRO A 106 -1.03 -8.56 -3.59
N PHE A 107 -1.39 -9.74 -4.09
CA PHE A 107 -0.41 -10.72 -4.56
C PHE A 107 0.06 -10.46 -6.00
N TRP A 108 -0.73 -9.74 -6.80
CA TRP A 108 -0.49 -9.52 -8.24
C TRP A 108 -0.41 -8.04 -8.64
N ALA A 109 -0.04 -7.14 -7.73
CA ALA A 109 0.14 -5.75 -8.11
C ALA A 109 1.50 -5.52 -8.77
N HIS A 110 1.58 -4.57 -9.71
CA HIS A 110 2.86 -4.28 -10.38
C HIS A 110 3.95 -3.77 -9.42
N TYR A 111 3.56 -3.11 -8.34
CA TYR A 111 4.47 -2.56 -7.33
C TYR A 111 4.72 -3.50 -6.15
N GLU A 112 3.93 -4.57 -6.02
CA GLU A 112 4.00 -5.55 -4.93
C GLU A 112 3.47 -6.90 -5.41
N ARG A 113 4.34 -7.91 -5.42
CA ARG A 113 4.06 -9.24 -5.95
C ARG A 113 4.40 -10.33 -4.95
N LEU A 114 3.52 -11.32 -4.81
CA LEU A 114 3.81 -12.53 -4.06
C LEU A 114 4.77 -13.43 -4.83
N LEU A 115 5.88 -13.78 -4.18
CA LEU A 115 6.87 -14.72 -4.71
C LEU A 115 6.61 -16.13 -4.19
N GLN A 116 6.39 -16.24 -2.88
CA GLN A 116 6.27 -17.53 -2.21
C GLN A 116 5.45 -17.40 -0.94
N ILE A 117 4.76 -18.49 -0.61
CA ILE A 117 4.16 -18.71 0.71
C ILE A 117 4.83 -19.92 1.32
N GLU A 118 5.35 -19.78 2.53
CA GLU A 118 5.94 -20.86 3.32
C GLU A 118 5.02 -21.17 4.51
N VAL A 119 4.74 -22.45 4.71
CA VAL A 119 4.07 -22.93 5.92
C VAL A 119 5.14 -23.15 6.98
N LEU A 120 5.06 -22.42 8.09
CA LEU A 120 5.96 -22.58 9.23
C LEU A 120 5.33 -23.56 10.21
N GLU A 121 5.68 -24.84 10.06
CA GLU A 121 5.11 -25.91 10.90
C GLU A 121 5.44 -25.74 12.39
N ASP A 122 6.61 -25.18 12.68
CA ASP A 122 7.13 -24.91 14.02
C ASP A 122 6.42 -23.75 14.74
N LYS A 123 5.74 -22.86 14.00
CA LYS A 123 5.19 -21.59 14.54
C LYS A 123 3.70 -21.39 14.32
N ALA A 124 2.98 -22.41 13.86
CA ALA A 124 1.56 -22.28 13.55
C ALA A 124 1.25 -21.05 12.66
N ALA A 125 2.14 -20.74 11.71
CA ALA A 125 2.11 -19.48 10.96
C ALA A 125 2.35 -19.70 9.45
N LEU A 126 1.90 -18.73 8.66
CA LEU A 126 2.19 -18.59 7.24
C LEU A 126 3.16 -17.42 7.04
N ARG A 127 4.20 -17.63 6.22
CA ARG A 127 5.11 -16.57 5.81
C ARG A 127 4.88 -16.26 4.33
N PHE A 128 4.50 -15.00 4.07
CA PHE A 128 4.34 -14.47 2.72
C PHE A 128 5.61 -13.70 2.35
N GLN A 129 6.29 -14.14 1.29
CA GLN A 129 7.43 -13.42 0.72
C GLN A 129 6.95 -12.59 -0.47
N LEU A 130 7.07 -11.28 -0.34
CA LEU A 130 6.63 -10.29 -1.33
C LEU A 130 7.83 -9.58 -1.92
N GLU A 131 7.85 -9.42 -3.24
CA GLU A 131 8.71 -8.49 -3.96
C GLU A 131 8.03 -7.12 -4.00
N VAL A 132 8.74 -6.07 -3.62
CA VAL A 132 8.27 -4.69 -3.61
C VAL A 132 9.19 -3.85 -4.49
N GLY A 133 8.61 -3.06 -5.38
CA GLY A 133 9.35 -2.14 -6.25
C GLY A 133 8.70 -1.98 -7.62
N PHE A 134 8.93 -0.81 -8.23
CA PHE A 134 8.40 -0.47 -9.55
C PHE A 134 9.44 -0.59 -10.67
N ASN A 135 10.73 -0.78 -10.32
CA ASN A 135 11.82 -0.78 -11.30
C ASN A 135 12.84 -1.88 -10.99
N SER A 136 13.26 -2.60 -12.03
CA SER A 136 14.05 -3.84 -11.99
C SER A 136 15.44 -3.73 -11.34
N GLN A 137 15.91 -2.51 -11.07
CA GLN A 137 17.28 -2.25 -10.63
C GLN A 137 17.51 -2.51 -9.14
N LYS A 138 16.49 -2.39 -8.27
CA LYS A 138 16.58 -2.75 -6.84
C LYS A 138 15.25 -3.31 -6.36
N LYS A 139 15.13 -4.63 -6.40
CA LYS A 139 14.01 -5.37 -5.83
C LYS A 139 14.16 -5.40 -4.30
N HIS A 140 13.13 -4.96 -3.59
CA HIS A 140 13.06 -5.09 -2.15
C HIS A 140 12.21 -6.31 -1.79
N TYR A 141 12.66 -7.10 -0.83
CA TYR A 141 11.92 -8.28 -0.37
C TYR A 141 11.34 -8.01 1.00
N ARG A 142 10.05 -8.26 1.16
CA ARG A 142 9.32 -8.12 2.42
C ARG A 142 8.73 -9.46 2.81
N SER A 143 8.95 -9.86 4.06
CA SER A 143 8.27 -11.02 4.64
C SER A 143 7.14 -10.56 5.56
N ILE A 144 5.95 -11.15 5.42
CA ILE A 144 4.83 -10.97 6.34
C ILE A 144 4.56 -12.30 7.02
N TYR A 145 4.52 -12.29 8.34
CA TYR A 145 4.18 -13.46 9.15
C TYR A 145 2.74 -13.35 9.59
N LEU A 146 1.99 -14.41 9.35
CA LEU A 146 0.57 -14.51 9.66
C LEU A 146 0.34 -15.70 10.58
N ASP A 147 0.10 -15.42 11.85
CA ASP A 147 -0.27 -16.42 12.83
C ASP A 147 -1.67 -16.96 12.52
N VAL A 148 -1.79 -18.29 12.44
CA VAL A 148 -3.03 -18.99 12.11
C VAL A 148 -3.58 -19.61 13.39
N PRO A 149 -4.86 -19.41 13.73
CA PRO A 149 -5.46 -20.00 14.92
C PRO A 149 -5.50 -21.54 14.79
N GLU A 150 -5.44 -22.24 15.92
CA GLU A 150 -5.33 -23.70 15.97
C GLU A 150 -6.42 -24.42 15.15
N GLU A 151 -7.65 -23.91 15.22
CA GLU A 151 -8.83 -24.41 14.51
C GLU A 151 -8.67 -24.44 12.98
N LEU A 152 -7.79 -23.58 12.45
CA LEU A 152 -7.58 -23.39 11.02
C LEU A 152 -6.25 -23.98 10.54
N LEU A 153 -5.41 -24.53 11.42
CA LEU A 153 -4.07 -25.03 11.06
C LEU A 153 -4.13 -26.16 10.04
N ALA A 154 -5.16 -27.00 10.07
CA ALA A 154 -5.32 -28.08 9.10
C ALA A 154 -5.47 -27.58 7.66
N GLN A 155 -5.97 -26.35 7.47
CA GLN A 155 -6.28 -25.78 6.15
C GLN A 155 -5.11 -24.98 5.56
N ARG A 156 -4.10 -24.63 6.37
CA ARG A 156 -2.98 -23.76 5.98
C ARG A 156 -2.21 -24.25 4.75
N GLN A 157 -2.05 -25.57 4.62
CA GLN A 157 -1.35 -26.18 3.49
C GLN A 157 -2.17 -26.06 2.20
N ALA A 158 -3.48 -26.28 2.28
CA ALA A 158 -4.39 -26.13 1.14
C ALA A 158 -4.38 -24.66 0.66
N TRP A 159 -4.51 -23.70 1.57
CA TRP A 159 -4.47 -22.28 1.21
C TRP A 159 -3.14 -21.86 0.57
N ALA A 160 -2.01 -22.32 1.10
CA ALA A 160 -0.71 -22.02 0.52
C ALA A 160 -0.59 -22.56 -0.91
N ALA A 161 -1.09 -23.78 -1.16
CA ALA A 161 -1.13 -24.38 -2.48
C ALA A 161 -2.06 -23.63 -3.44
N ASP A 162 -3.27 -23.28 -2.99
CA ASP A 162 -4.26 -22.57 -3.80
C ASP A 162 -3.75 -21.19 -4.22
N ILE A 163 -3.15 -20.44 -3.29
CA ILE A 163 -2.60 -19.12 -3.58
C ILE A 163 -1.36 -19.23 -4.49
N GLN A 164 -0.48 -20.21 -4.29
CA GLN A 164 0.67 -20.43 -5.18
C GLN A 164 0.23 -20.83 -6.59
N ALA A 165 -0.80 -21.66 -6.72
CA ALA A 165 -1.36 -22.04 -8.01
C ALA A 165 -1.99 -20.83 -8.72
N ALA A 166 -2.76 -20.03 -7.97
CA ALA A 166 -3.38 -18.81 -8.49
C ALA A 166 -2.31 -17.79 -8.93
N SER A 167 -1.23 -17.61 -8.14
CA SER A 167 -0.15 -16.70 -8.48
C SER A 167 0.64 -17.15 -9.72
N ALA A 168 0.90 -18.45 -9.86
CA ALA A 168 1.52 -19.00 -11.06
C ALA A 168 0.70 -18.75 -12.33
N HIS A 169 -0.63 -18.85 -12.25
CA HIS A 169 -1.51 -18.59 -13.39
C HIS A 169 -1.65 -17.10 -13.73
N GLY A 170 -1.69 -16.22 -12.72
CA GLY A 170 -1.66 -14.77 -12.92
C GLY A 170 -0.46 -14.30 -13.74
N HIS A 171 0.68 -15.00 -13.65
CA HIS A 171 1.89 -14.71 -14.44
C HIS A 171 1.78 -15.00 -15.94
N SER A 172 0.77 -15.77 -16.37
CA SER A 172 0.59 -16.11 -17.79
C SER A 172 -0.27 -15.13 -18.58
N CYS A 173 -1.05 -14.27 -17.90
CA CYS A 173 -1.99 -13.35 -18.55
C CYS A 173 -1.44 -11.94 -18.83
N ASP A 174 -0.25 -11.60 -18.31
CA ASP A 174 0.38 -10.28 -18.47
C ASP A 174 1.36 -10.18 -19.66
N ILE A 175 1.27 -11.09 -20.64
CA ILE A 175 1.99 -10.98 -21.92
C ILE A 175 1.02 -11.11 -23.09
N LYS A 176 0.28 -10.04 -23.38
CA LYS A 176 -0.17 -9.69 -24.75
C LYS A 176 -0.30 -8.18 -24.88
#